data_AF-A0AAV1YWB5-F1
#
_entry.id   AF-A0AAV1YWB5-F1
#
_cell.length_a   1.000
_cell.length_b   1.000
_cell.length_c   1.000
_cell.angle_alpha   90.00
_cell.angle_beta   90.00
_cell.angle_gamma   90.00
#
_symmetry.space_group_name_H-M   'P 1'
#
loop_
_entity.id
_entity.type
_entity.pdbx_description
1 polymer ?
#
loop_
_entity_poly.entity_id
_entity_poly.type
_entity_poly.pdbx_seq_one_letter_code
_entity_poly.pdbx_strand_id
1 'polypeptide(L)'
;MGNRVGTRQKPVIMTKAFLEEKIVNELALVEGLNISELQRLVKIDGVERNLVLSLQLEQKSLLNIGNLWKFTLLTKLEIANNYIEEIEGLETLSSLQYLDLSFNYIKVIKGLDGLINLGYLNLSYNEILHLENLDNLKNLETFLVRYNKIKSFESIYYLVQFENLLCLGIEENPLMLIENARFHVLAVLPQLKFLDFVLVTENQLKEALLLYPVEKRSASKNKLFLNYDGQHFSSLWETHPPDKEAFVDGLAKGRGFELLLESDKNFRFLHSFPPAATIAEK
;
A
#
# COMPACT_ATOMS: atom_id res chain seq x y z
N MET A 1 25.94 -6.53 -33.21
CA MET A 1 24.60 -6.50 -32.58
C MET A 1 24.56 -7.61 -31.54
N GLY A 2 24.82 -7.28 -30.27
CA GLY A 2 24.90 -8.26 -29.19
C GLY A 2 23.54 -8.41 -28.50
N ASN A 3 22.94 -9.60 -28.61
CA ASN A 3 21.74 -10.00 -27.89
C ASN A 3 21.98 -9.94 -26.38
N ARG A 4 21.37 -8.97 -25.69
CA ARG A 4 21.13 -9.08 -24.25
C ARG A 4 19.90 -9.95 -24.04
N VAL A 5 20.11 -11.27 -24.01
CA VAL A 5 19.13 -12.19 -23.42
C VAL A 5 19.12 -11.86 -21.93
N GLY A 6 18.13 -11.09 -21.49
CA GLY A 6 17.86 -10.93 -20.06
C GLY A 6 17.67 -12.32 -19.47
N THR A 7 18.59 -12.73 -18.62
CA THR A 7 18.47 -13.99 -17.88
C THR A 7 17.24 -13.88 -17.01
N ARG A 8 16.11 -14.45 -17.45
CA ARG A 8 14.95 -14.63 -16.57
C ARG A 8 15.45 -15.41 -15.37
N GLN A 9 15.47 -14.77 -14.19
CA GLN A 9 15.74 -15.48 -12.94
C GLN A 9 14.76 -16.64 -12.86
N LYS A 10 15.25 -17.82 -12.49
CA LYS A 10 14.38 -18.97 -12.29
C LYS A 10 13.45 -18.67 -11.13
N PRO A 11 12.16 -19.04 -11.22
CA PRO A 11 11.25 -18.93 -10.09
C PRO A 11 11.83 -19.61 -8.85
N VAL A 12 11.61 -19.00 -7.70
CA VAL A 12 12.11 -19.45 -6.40
C VAL A 12 10.92 -19.80 -5.51
N ILE A 13 11.06 -20.88 -4.76
CA ILE A 13 10.13 -21.24 -3.68
C ILE A 13 10.72 -20.73 -2.38
N MET A 14 9.91 -20.12 -1.52
CA MET A 14 10.37 -19.63 -0.22
C MET A 14 10.67 -20.81 0.71
N THR A 15 11.92 -21.26 0.72
CA THR A 15 12.38 -22.37 1.56
C THR A 15 13.01 -21.88 2.86
N LYS A 16 13.12 -22.78 3.85
CA LYS A 16 13.85 -22.51 5.09
C LYS A 16 15.28 -22.03 4.82
N ALA A 17 15.98 -22.64 3.86
CA ALA A 17 17.36 -22.28 3.50
C ALA A 17 17.45 -20.89 2.84
N PHE A 18 16.49 -20.57 1.96
CA PHE A 18 16.39 -19.22 1.37
C PHE A 18 16.17 -18.16 2.46
N LEU A 19 15.28 -18.43 3.42
CA LEU A 19 15.05 -17.53 4.55
C LEU A 19 16.29 -17.37 5.41
N GLU A 20 17.05 -18.45 5.66
CA GLU A 20 18.31 -18.36 6.40
C GLU A 20 19.27 -17.37 5.73
N GLU A 21 19.46 -17.45 4.41
CA GLU A 21 20.27 -16.50 3.65
C GLU A 21 19.76 -15.05 3.77
N LYS A 22 18.43 -14.84 3.70
CA LYS A 22 17.84 -13.49 3.76
C LYS A 22 17.91 -12.88 5.15
N ILE A 23 17.62 -13.64 6.19
CA ILE A 23 17.71 -13.18 7.58
C ILE A 23 19.13 -12.70 7.90
N VAL A 24 20.17 -13.41 7.41
CA VAL A 24 21.56 -12.97 7.60
C VAL A 24 21.77 -11.56 7.06
N ASN A 25 21.20 -11.25 5.89
CA ASN A 25 21.37 -9.96 5.25
C ASN A 25 20.57 -8.85 5.95
N GLU A 26 19.35 -9.14 6.40
CA GLU A 26 18.50 -8.16 7.10
C GLU A 26 19.03 -7.81 8.51
N LEU A 27 19.57 -8.78 9.24
CA LEU A 27 20.21 -8.50 10.52
C LEU A 27 21.43 -7.58 10.39
N ALA A 28 22.10 -7.58 9.24
CA ALA A 28 23.20 -6.64 8.97
C ALA A 28 22.74 -5.18 9.08
N LEU A 29 21.48 -4.93 8.70
CA LEU A 29 20.86 -3.61 8.77
C LEU A 29 20.42 -3.25 10.19
N VAL A 30 20.10 -4.25 11.03
CA VAL A 30 19.62 -4.05 12.41
C VAL A 30 20.76 -3.80 13.39
N GLU A 31 21.89 -4.51 13.26
CA GLU A 31 22.97 -4.46 14.26
C GLU A 31 24.26 -3.78 13.79
N GLY A 32 24.33 -3.31 12.54
CA GLY A 32 25.55 -2.71 11.97
C GLY A 32 26.76 -3.66 11.93
N LEU A 33 26.51 -4.95 12.12
CA LEU A 33 27.51 -6.02 12.09
C LEU A 33 27.89 -6.32 10.65
N ASN A 34 29.17 -6.62 10.42
CA ASN A 34 29.59 -7.02 9.09
C ASN A 34 29.14 -8.46 8.77
N ILE A 35 29.03 -8.77 7.48
CA ILE A 35 28.57 -10.08 6.96
C ILE A 35 29.31 -11.27 7.61
N SER A 36 30.60 -11.11 7.92
CA SER A 36 31.43 -12.15 8.54
C SER A 36 31.06 -12.42 10.00
N GLU A 37 30.63 -11.40 10.75
CA GLU A 37 30.14 -11.52 12.12
C GLU A 37 28.76 -12.18 12.15
N LEU A 38 27.89 -11.85 11.19
CA LEU A 38 26.57 -12.47 11.03
C LEU A 38 26.68 -13.95 10.64
N GLN A 39 27.61 -14.30 9.73
CA GLN A 39 27.90 -15.68 9.39
C GLN A 39 28.42 -16.50 10.60
N ARG A 40 29.01 -15.84 11.61
CA ARG A 40 29.36 -16.48 12.88
C ARG A 40 28.15 -16.62 13.80
N LEU A 41 27.32 -15.59 13.95
CA LEU A 41 26.10 -15.65 14.77
C LEU A 41 25.13 -16.73 14.28
N VAL A 42 24.96 -16.85 12.96
CA VAL A 42 24.14 -17.90 12.33
C VAL A 42 24.69 -19.30 12.61
N LYS A 43 26.02 -19.44 12.76
CA LYS A 43 26.67 -20.72 13.09
C LYS A 43 26.68 -21.02 14.59
N ILE A 44 26.67 -20.00 15.43
CA ILE A 44 26.88 -20.15 16.88
C ILE A 44 25.56 -20.43 17.60
N ASP A 45 24.42 -19.83 17.19
CA ASP A 45 23.10 -20.17 17.77
C ASP A 45 21.92 -20.06 16.78
N GLY A 46 22.17 -19.66 15.53
CA GLY A 46 21.11 -19.36 14.59
C GLY A 46 20.39 -18.07 14.99
N VAL A 47 20.02 -17.27 14.00
CA VAL A 47 19.24 -16.05 14.27
C VAL A 47 17.90 -16.47 14.84
N GLU A 48 17.57 -16.03 16.06
CA GLU A 48 16.23 -16.21 16.58
C GLU A 48 15.27 -15.37 15.72
N ARG A 49 14.42 -16.06 14.94
CA ARG A 49 13.46 -15.45 14.00
C ARG A 49 12.46 -14.53 14.71
N ASN A 50 12.29 -14.68 16.02
CA ASN A 50 11.50 -13.79 16.87
C ASN A 50 12.09 -12.37 16.98
N LEU A 51 13.34 -12.10 16.58
CA LEU A 51 13.94 -10.75 16.67
C LEU A 51 13.83 -9.94 15.37
N VAL A 52 13.47 -10.56 14.26
CA VAL A 52 13.39 -9.88 12.95
C VAL A 52 12.11 -9.05 12.89
N LEU A 53 12.25 -7.74 12.72
CA LEU A 53 11.14 -6.79 12.65
C LEU A 53 10.76 -6.41 11.20
N SER A 54 11.71 -6.45 10.27
CA SER A 54 11.50 -6.12 8.86
C SER A 54 12.08 -7.21 7.96
N LEU A 55 11.41 -7.53 6.86
CA LEU A 55 11.87 -8.51 5.88
C LEU A 55 11.54 -8.06 4.45
N GLN A 56 12.59 -7.89 3.64
CA GLN A 56 12.53 -7.43 2.25
C GLN A 56 12.82 -8.56 1.26
N LEU A 57 11.80 -8.93 0.48
CA LEU A 57 11.77 -10.07 -0.44
C LEU A 57 11.30 -9.69 -1.85
N GLU A 58 11.51 -8.45 -2.24
CA GLU A 58 11.09 -7.92 -3.53
C GLU A 58 11.97 -8.44 -4.67
N GLN A 59 11.36 -8.67 -5.84
CA GLN A 59 12.08 -9.09 -7.06
C GLN A 59 12.91 -10.36 -6.85
N LYS A 60 12.36 -11.33 -6.11
CA LYS A 60 13.00 -12.62 -5.82
C LYS A 60 12.46 -13.76 -6.67
N SER A 61 11.55 -13.46 -7.59
CA SER A 61 10.85 -14.45 -8.43
C SER A 61 10.10 -15.49 -7.60
N LEU A 62 9.55 -15.10 -6.44
CA LEU A 62 8.85 -16.01 -5.53
C LEU A 62 7.53 -16.48 -6.10
N LEU A 63 7.24 -17.78 -5.99
CA LEU A 63 5.95 -18.36 -6.37
C LEU A 63 4.96 -18.44 -5.20
N ASN A 64 5.46 -18.51 -3.96
CA ASN A 64 4.63 -18.68 -2.78
C ASN A 64 5.18 -17.91 -1.57
N ILE A 65 4.28 -17.65 -0.63
CA ILE A 65 4.57 -17.14 0.69
C ILE A 65 4.57 -18.34 1.63
N GLY A 66 5.59 -18.51 2.46
CA GLY A 66 5.62 -19.65 3.36
C GLY A 66 6.78 -19.61 4.32
N ASN A 67 6.73 -20.47 5.34
CA ASN A 67 7.79 -20.57 6.35
C ASN A 67 8.02 -19.27 7.17
N LEU A 68 7.03 -18.37 7.23
CA LEU A 68 7.13 -17.12 7.99
C LEU A 68 6.64 -17.25 9.45
N TRP A 69 6.06 -18.39 9.84
CA TRP A 69 5.39 -18.59 11.13
C TRP A 69 6.24 -18.37 12.39
N LYS A 70 7.57 -18.33 12.26
CA LYS A 70 8.50 -18.06 13.38
C LYS A 70 8.83 -16.58 13.57
N PHE A 71 8.46 -15.70 12.64
CA PHE A 71 8.74 -14.26 12.72
C PHE A 71 7.65 -13.52 13.49
N THR A 72 7.43 -13.92 14.74
CA THR A 72 6.28 -13.45 15.54
C THR A 72 6.32 -11.95 15.87
N LEU A 73 7.49 -11.31 15.82
CA LEU A 73 7.65 -9.86 16.01
C LEU A 73 7.76 -9.08 14.70
N LEU A 74 7.58 -9.71 13.53
CA LEU A 74 7.67 -9.01 12.26
C LEU A 74 6.61 -7.91 12.17
N THR A 75 7.05 -6.68 11.93
CA THR A 75 6.19 -5.49 11.79
C THR A 75 6.11 -5.00 10.34
N LYS A 76 7.15 -5.22 9.52
CA LYS A 76 7.21 -4.84 8.10
C LYS A 76 7.54 -6.05 7.23
N LEU A 77 6.73 -6.28 6.19
CA LEU A 77 6.97 -7.34 5.20
C LEU A 77 6.75 -6.79 3.78
N GLU A 78 7.81 -6.86 2.98
CA GLU A 78 7.81 -6.40 1.59
C GLU A 78 8.08 -7.58 0.66
N ILE A 79 7.09 -7.99 -0.13
CA ILE A 79 7.19 -9.10 -1.08
C ILE A 79 6.70 -8.66 -2.47
N ALA A 80 6.88 -7.38 -2.79
CA ALA A 80 6.46 -6.82 -4.06
C ALA A 80 7.26 -7.38 -5.26
N ASN A 81 6.71 -7.32 -6.46
CA ASN A 81 7.37 -7.74 -7.70
C ASN A 81 7.81 -9.23 -7.67
N ASN A 82 6.86 -10.12 -7.39
CA ASN A 82 7.07 -11.57 -7.41
C ASN A 82 6.01 -12.24 -8.31
N TYR A 83 5.91 -13.57 -8.25
CA TYR A 83 4.97 -14.38 -9.01
C TYR A 83 3.93 -15.06 -8.10
N ILE A 84 3.57 -14.40 -6.99
CA ILE A 84 2.66 -14.99 -5.99
C ILE A 84 1.22 -14.93 -6.51
N GLU A 85 0.54 -16.07 -6.51
CA GLU A 85 -0.88 -16.16 -6.91
C GLU A 85 -1.83 -16.23 -5.70
N GLU A 86 -1.32 -16.65 -4.54
CA GLU A 86 -2.10 -16.87 -3.34
C GLU A 86 -1.40 -16.31 -2.09
N ILE A 87 -2.18 -15.63 -1.26
CA ILE A 87 -1.74 -15.19 0.06
C ILE A 87 -1.95 -16.36 1.03
N GLU A 88 -0.87 -16.83 1.66
CA GLU A 88 -0.90 -17.92 2.64
C GLU A 88 0.26 -17.78 3.65
N GLY A 89 0.14 -18.40 4.82
CA GLY A 89 1.26 -18.50 5.76
C GLY A 89 1.59 -17.20 6.50
N LEU A 90 0.68 -16.22 6.49
CA LEU A 90 0.77 -14.95 7.21
C LEU A 90 -0.06 -14.94 8.50
N GLU A 91 -0.85 -15.98 8.77
CA GLU A 91 -1.89 -16.00 9.80
C GLU A 91 -1.34 -15.84 11.23
N THR A 92 -0.06 -16.17 11.44
CA THR A 92 0.59 -16.06 12.75
C THR A 92 1.30 -14.72 12.97
N LEU A 93 1.36 -13.84 11.96
CA LEU A 93 2.12 -12.58 12.01
C LEU A 93 1.28 -11.45 12.63
N SER A 94 0.78 -11.67 13.85
CA SER A 94 -0.11 -10.71 14.52
C SER A 94 0.53 -9.34 14.78
N SER A 95 1.85 -9.25 14.81
CA SER A 95 2.60 -8.00 15.00
C SER A 95 2.76 -7.17 13.73
N LEU A 96 2.35 -7.71 12.56
CA LEU A 96 2.56 -7.05 11.27
C LEU A 96 1.72 -5.78 11.15
N GLN A 97 2.38 -4.68 10.79
CA GLN A 97 1.80 -3.35 10.64
C GLN A 97 1.82 -2.88 9.18
N TYR A 98 2.83 -3.32 8.42
CA TYR A 98 3.03 -2.96 7.03
C TYR A 98 3.22 -4.21 6.17
N LEU A 99 2.38 -4.35 5.14
CA LEU A 99 2.45 -5.43 4.16
C LEU A 99 2.36 -4.88 2.73
N ASP A 100 3.42 -5.11 1.96
CA ASP A 100 3.42 -4.85 0.51
C ASP A 100 3.48 -6.16 -0.28
N LEU A 101 2.42 -6.42 -1.03
CA LEU A 101 2.22 -7.54 -1.94
C LEU A 101 1.94 -7.07 -3.38
N SER A 102 2.30 -5.83 -3.70
CA SER A 102 2.07 -5.26 -5.02
C SER A 102 2.89 -5.94 -6.12
N PHE A 103 2.44 -5.84 -7.36
CA PHE A 103 3.10 -6.47 -8.52
C PHE A 103 3.25 -7.99 -8.32
N ASN A 104 2.11 -8.65 -8.07
CA ASN A 104 1.97 -10.10 -8.01
C ASN A 104 0.78 -10.53 -8.88
N TYR A 105 0.31 -11.77 -8.76
CA TYR A 105 -0.79 -12.33 -9.56
C TYR A 105 -1.95 -12.81 -8.67
N ILE A 106 -2.13 -12.15 -7.52
CA ILE A 106 -3.14 -12.50 -6.52
C ILE A 106 -4.54 -12.21 -7.09
N LYS A 107 -5.43 -13.21 -7.03
CA LYS A 107 -6.81 -13.09 -7.54
C LYS A 107 -7.85 -12.96 -6.44
N VAL A 108 -7.58 -13.55 -5.28
CA VAL A 108 -8.49 -13.62 -4.13
C VAL A 108 -7.71 -13.26 -2.88
N ILE A 109 -8.29 -12.37 -2.07
CA ILE A 109 -7.75 -12.01 -0.76
C ILE A 109 -8.12 -13.12 0.22
N LYS A 110 -7.14 -13.69 0.91
CA LYS A 110 -7.29 -14.72 1.94
C LYS A 110 -6.05 -14.74 2.84
N GLY A 111 -6.08 -15.45 3.97
CA GLY A 111 -4.88 -15.66 4.80
C GLY A 111 -4.38 -14.42 5.54
N LEU A 112 -5.21 -13.37 5.66
CA LEU A 112 -4.89 -12.12 6.36
C LEU A 112 -5.57 -12.03 7.74
N ASP A 113 -6.36 -13.03 8.14
CA ASP A 113 -7.23 -12.99 9.33
C ASP A 113 -6.50 -12.72 10.64
N GLY A 114 -5.23 -13.12 10.74
CA GLY A 114 -4.41 -12.95 11.93
C GLY A 114 -3.69 -11.61 12.04
N LEU A 115 -3.72 -10.77 10.99
CA LEU A 115 -2.96 -9.52 10.90
C LEU A 115 -3.68 -8.34 11.58
N ILE A 116 -4.08 -8.54 12.83
CA ILE A 116 -4.95 -7.61 13.57
C ILE A 116 -4.34 -6.20 13.78
N ASN A 117 -3.02 -6.07 13.68
CA ASN A 117 -2.30 -4.80 13.83
C ASN A 117 -1.95 -4.12 12.51
N LEU A 118 -2.42 -4.66 11.37
CA LEU A 118 -2.05 -4.14 10.05
C LEU A 118 -2.67 -2.75 9.84
N GLY A 119 -1.80 -1.75 9.65
CA GLY A 119 -2.17 -0.36 9.34
C GLY A 119 -2.01 -0.01 7.87
N TYR A 120 -1.08 -0.67 7.18
CA TYR A 120 -0.79 -0.45 5.76
C TYR A 120 -0.85 -1.77 4.99
N LEU A 121 -1.67 -1.79 3.94
CA LEU A 121 -1.78 -2.91 3.00
C LEU A 121 -1.70 -2.42 1.56
N ASN A 122 -0.73 -2.91 0.80
CA ASN A 122 -0.61 -2.67 -0.63
C ASN A 122 -0.78 -3.96 -1.43
N LEU A 123 -1.88 -4.05 -2.19
CA LEU A 123 -2.23 -5.10 -3.14
C LEU A 123 -2.33 -4.55 -4.57
N SER A 124 -1.70 -3.41 -4.85
CA SER A 124 -1.74 -2.80 -6.20
C SER A 124 -1.09 -3.70 -7.25
N TYR A 125 -1.48 -3.62 -8.52
CA TYR A 125 -0.94 -4.45 -9.60
C TYR A 125 -1.05 -5.95 -9.29
N ASN A 126 -2.29 -6.39 -9.08
CA ASN A 126 -2.67 -7.80 -8.92
C ASN A 126 -3.89 -8.09 -9.83
N GLU A 127 -4.57 -9.21 -9.62
CA GLU A 127 -5.74 -9.62 -10.41
C GLU A 127 -7.03 -9.72 -9.57
N ILE A 128 -7.12 -8.94 -8.49
CA ILE A 128 -8.22 -9.03 -7.52
C ILE A 128 -9.53 -8.55 -8.13
N LEU A 129 -10.59 -9.35 -7.96
CA LEU A 129 -11.94 -9.06 -8.47
C LEU A 129 -12.86 -8.45 -7.43
N HIS A 130 -12.70 -8.84 -6.16
CA HIS A 130 -13.57 -8.48 -5.05
C HIS A 130 -12.74 -8.15 -3.80
N LEU A 131 -13.17 -7.14 -3.06
CA LEU A 131 -12.66 -6.86 -1.72
C LEU A 131 -13.48 -7.66 -0.70
N GLU A 132 -12.84 -8.62 -0.05
CA GLU A 132 -13.42 -9.59 0.88
C GLU A 132 -12.33 -10.16 1.80
N ASN A 133 -12.70 -10.88 2.86
CA ASN A 133 -11.77 -11.57 3.78
C ASN A 133 -10.72 -10.64 4.44
N LEU A 134 -11.16 -9.45 4.82
CA LEU A 134 -10.37 -8.43 5.51
C LEU A 134 -10.99 -8.04 6.88
N ASP A 135 -11.99 -8.79 7.35
CA ASP A 135 -12.87 -8.36 8.46
C ASP A 135 -12.10 -8.05 9.75
N ASN A 136 -10.97 -8.71 10.00
CA ASN A 136 -10.16 -8.53 11.21
C ASN A 136 -9.17 -7.35 11.14
N LEU A 137 -8.98 -6.70 9.99
CA LEU A 137 -8.02 -5.61 9.80
C LEU A 137 -8.57 -4.27 10.30
N LYS A 138 -9.02 -4.20 11.55
CA LYS A 138 -9.70 -3.02 12.12
C LYS A 138 -8.80 -1.80 12.27
N ASN A 139 -7.49 -1.99 12.26
CA ASN A 139 -6.49 -0.94 12.36
C ASN A 139 -6.01 -0.43 10.98
N LEU A 140 -6.62 -0.89 9.88
CA LEU A 140 -6.18 -0.52 8.54
C LEU A 140 -6.43 0.97 8.26
N GLU A 141 -5.35 1.72 8.03
CA GLU A 141 -5.38 3.16 7.76
C GLU A 141 -5.14 3.48 6.27
N THR A 142 -4.29 2.69 5.62
CA THR A 142 -3.97 2.84 4.20
C THR A 142 -4.19 1.53 3.48
N PHE A 143 -5.06 1.56 2.46
CA PHE A 143 -5.31 0.42 1.61
C PHE A 143 -5.15 0.77 0.14
N LEU A 144 -4.21 0.10 -0.53
CA LEU A 144 -3.92 0.32 -1.94
C LEU A 144 -4.26 -0.93 -2.75
N VAL A 145 -5.18 -0.79 -3.69
CA VAL A 145 -5.67 -1.84 -4.60
C VAL A 145 -5.70 -1.35 -6.04
N ARG A 146 -4.85 -0.38 -6.40
CA ARG A 146 -4.78 0.16 -7.77
C ARG A 146 -4.42 -0.92 -8.78
N TYR A 147 -4.78 -0.73 -10.05
CA TYR A 147 -4.43 -1.69 -11.10
C TYR A 147 -4.85 -3.14 -10.76
N ASN A 148 -6.12 -3.31 -10.40
CA ASN A 148 -6.75 -4.60 -10.17
C ASN A 148 -7.98 -4.74 -11.10
N LYS A 149 -8.82 -5.75 -10.87
CA LYS A 149 -9.97 -6.08 -11.72
C LYS A 149 -11.30 -5.84 -11.00
N ILE A 150 -11.36 -4.94 -10.01
CA ILE A 150 -12.56 -4.65 -9.22
C ILE A 150 -13.58 -3.89 -10.08
N LYS A 151 -14.79 -4.45 -10.23
CA LYS A 151 -15.81 -3.91 -11.16
C LYS A 151 -17.06 -3.34 -10.49
N SER A 152 -17.26 -3.62 -9.20
CA SER A 152 -18.53 -3.34 -8.51
C SER A 152 -18.33 -2.49 -7.26
N PHE A 153 -19.31 -1.61 -6.97
CA PHE A 153 -19.38 -0.85 -5.72
C PHE A 153 -19.64 -1.72 -4.48
N GLU A 154 -20.03 -2.99 -4.65
CA GLU A 154 -20.13 -3.94 -3.54
C GLU A 154 -18.84 -4.01 -2.72
N SER A 155 -17.70 -4.02 -3.41
CA SER A 155 -16.38 -3.96 -2.76
C SER A 155 -16.13 -2.66 -2.00
N ILE A 156 -16.75 -1.54 -2.40
CA ILE A 156 -16.64 -0.26 -1.68
C ILE A 156 -17.54 -0.27 -0.46
N TYR A 157 -18.76 -0.81 -0.57
CA TYR A 157 -19.65 -0.97 0.58
C TYR A 157 -19.05 -1.88 1.65
N TYR A 158 -18.32 -2.92 1.23
CA TYR A 158 -17.57 -3.78 2.15
C TYR A 158 -16.55 -2.99 2.99
N LEU A 159 -15.96 -1.91 2.44
CA LEU A 159 -14.97 -1.11 3.16
C LEU A 159 -15.55 -0.19 4.25
N VAL A 160 -16.87 -0.03 4.34
CA VAL A 160 -17.52 0.84 5.35
C VAL A 160 -17.19 0.41 6.78
N GLN A 161 -16.82 -0.86 6.99
CA GLN A 161 -16.45 -1.38 8.30
C GLN A 161 -15.08 -0.89 8.82
N PHE A 162 -14.24 -0.30 7.98
CA PHE A 162 -12.90 0.17 8.35
C PHE A 162 -12.97 1.65 8.78
N GLU A 163 -13.27 1.85 10.07
CA GLU A 163 -13.46 3.19 10.67
C GLU A 163 -12.17 4.02 10.65
N ASN A 164 -11.00 3.37 10.65
CA ASN A 164 -9.69 4.03 10.64
C ASN A 164 -9.12 4.24 9.23
N LEU A 165 -9.82 3.83 8.16
CA LEU A 165 -9.31 3.94 6.80
C LEU A 165 -9.25 5.41 6.37
N LEU A 166 -8.04 5.95 6.21
CA LEU A 166 -7.80 7.35 5.84
C LEU A 166 -7.39 7.51 4.38
N CYS A 167 -6.74 6.49 3.80
CA CYS A 167 -6.22 6.53 2.45
C CYS A 167 -6.68 5.28 1.67
N LEU A 168 -7.36 5.51 0.56
CA LEU A 168 -7.73 4.47 -0.39
C LEU A 168 -7.12 4.78 -1.76
N GLY A 169 -6.32 3.86 -2.29
CA GLY A 169 -5.91 3.87 -3.69
C GLY A 169 -6.66 2.79 -4.46
N ILE A 170 -7.54 3.17 -5.37
CA ILE A 170 -8.38 2.26 -6.15
C ILE A 170 -8.41 2.58 -7.65
N GLU A 171 -7.67 3.60 -8.07
CA GLU A 171 -7.41 3.94 -9.45
C GLU A 171 -7.11 2.71 -10.32
N GLU A 172 -7.47 2.76 -11.59
CA GLU A 172 -7.16 1.71 -12.57
C GLU A 172 -7.80 0.36 -12.21
N ASN A 173 -8.99 0.44 -11.62
CA ASN A 173 -9.97 -0.64 -11.54
C ASN A 173 -11.16 -0.32 -12.45
N PRO A 174 -11.79 -1.32 -13.10
CA PRO A 174 -12.95 -1.08 -13.95
C PRO A 174 -14.09 -0.28 -13.31
N LEU A 175 -14.30 -0.38 -11.99
CA LEU A 175 -15.32 0.42 -11.28
C LEU A 175 -15.07 1.93 -11.42
N MET A 176 -13.81 2.36 -11.52
CA MET A 176 -13.44 3.77 -11.59
C MET A 176 -13.68 4.39 -12.97
N LEU A 177 -14.02 3.57 -13.98
CA LEU A 177 -14.48 4.04 -15.29
C LEU A 177 -15.96 4.44 -15.30
N ILE A 178 -16.70 4.11 -14.24
CA ILE A 178 -18.11 4.49 -14.11
C ILE A 178 -18.20 6.00 -13.86
N GLU A 179 -19.14 6.66 -14.53
CA GLU A 179 -19.37 8.09 -14.36
C GLU A 179 -19.61 8.44 -12.88
N ASN A 180 -18.94 9.50 -12.41
CA ASN A 180 -19.00 9.97 -11.03
C ASN A 180 -18.57 8.93 -9.96
N ALA A 181 -17.85 7.86 -10.33
CA ALA A 181 -17.41 6.83 -9.40
C ALA A 181 -16.64 7.39 -8.20
N ARG A 182 -15.80 8.41 -8.41
CA ARG A 182 -15.08 9.09 -7.33
C ARG A 182 -16.04 9.63 -6.27
N PHE A 183 -17.08 10.35 -6.67
CA PHE A 183 -18.06 10.91 -5.74
C PHE A 183 -18.88 9.82 -5.06
N HIS A 184 -19.20 8.73 -5.75
CA HIS A 184 -19.85 7.58 -5.12
C HIS A 184 -18.96 6.97 -4.03
N VAL A 185 -17.67 6.76 -4.30
CA VAL A 185 -16.71 6.26 -3.28
C VAL A 185 -16.65 7.19 -2.07
N LEU A 186 -16.55 8.51 -2.30
CA LEU A 186 -16.50 9.50 -1.22
C LEU A 186 -17.81 9.57 -0.41
N ALA A 187 -18.96 9.35 -1.04
CA ALA A 187 -20.23 9.29 -0.34
C ALA A 187 -20.36 8.05 0.56
N VAL A 188 -19.80 6.92 0.12
CA VAL A 188 -19.79 5.66 0.86
C VAL A 188 -18.74 5.67 1.98
N LEU A 189 -17.57 6.26 1.72
CA LEU A 189 -16.43 6.34 2.63
C LEU A 189 -16.08 7.80 2.96
N PRO A 190 -16.97 8.53 3.65
CA PRO A 190 -16.78 9.95 3.93
C PRO A 190 -15.62 10.24 4.90
N GLN A 191 -15.07 9.22 5.56
CA GLN A 191 -13.91 9.32 6.45
C GLN A 191 -12.57 9.46 5.72
N LEU A 192 -12.51 9.20 4.40
CA LEU A 192 -11.27 9.25 3.64
C LEU A 192 -10.68 10.66 3.62
N LYS A 193 -9.39 10.76 3.94
CA LYS A 193 -8.58 11.97 3.75
C LYS A 193 -7.96 12.00 2.36
N PHE A 194 -7.59 10.83 1.83
CA PHE A 194 -6.97 10.69 0.52
C PHE A 194 -7.69 9.63 -0.29
N LEU A 195 -8.02 9.98 -1.53
CA LEU A 195 -8.53 9.04 -2.54
C LEU A 195 -7.66 9.17 -3.79
N ASP A 196 -6.97 8.07 -4.12
CA ASP A 196 -5.98 7.98 -5.20
C ASP A 196 -4.85 9.00 -5.01
N PHE A 197 -4.35 9.11 -3.78
CA PHE A 197 -3.31 10.06 -3.34
C PHE A 197 -3.67 11.54 -3.53
N VAL A 198 -4.90 11.85 -3.90
CA VAL A 198 -5.42 13.21 -3.96
C VAL A 198 -6.18 13.51 -2.68
N LEU A 199 -5.86 14.63 -2.05
CA LEU A 199 -6.55 15.14 -0.86
C LEU A 199 -8.05 15.30 -1.15
N VAL A 200 -8.89 14.78 -0.25
CA VAL A 200 -10.34 14.97 -0.29
C VAL A 200 -10.68 16.30 0.37
N THR A 201 -11.21 17.22 -0.43
CA THR A 201 -11.65 18.53 0.08
C THR A 201 -13.07 18.46 0.66
N GLU A 202 -13.41 19.36 1.57
CA GLU A 202 -14.78 19.46 2.10
C GLU A 202 -15.82 19.69 1.01
N ASN A 203 -15.48 20.46 -0.04
CA ASN A 203 -16.40 20.76 -1.12
C ASN A 203 -16.72 19.49 -1.94
N GLN A 204 -15.71 18.70 -2.27
CA GLN A 204 -15.89 17.42 -2.93
C GLN A 204 -16.73 16.46 -2.10
N LEU A 205 -16.51 16.43 -0.78
CA LEU A 205 -17.31 15.59 0.11
C LEU A 205 -18.77 16.05 0.20
N LYS A 206 -19.02 17.36 0.31
CA LYS A 206 -20.38 17.92 0.32
C LYS A 206 -21.12 17.61 -0.99
N GLU A 207 -20.42 17.75 -2.12
CA GLU A 207 -20.95 17.40 -3.44
C GLU A 207 -21.26 15.91 -3.56
N ALA A 208 -20.34 15.03 -3.12
CA ALA A 208 -20.54 13.59 -3.08
C ALA A 208 -21.81 13.21 -2.31
N LEU A 209 -21.98 13.76 -1.11
CA LEU A 209 -23.13 13.48 -0.24
C LEU A 209 -24.45 14.05 -0.78
N LEU A 210 -24.41 15.10 -1.61
CA LEU A 210 -25.57 15.66 -2.28
C LEU A 210 -26.00 14.80 -3.49
N LEU A 211 -25.03 14.34 -4.28
CA LEU A 211 -25.25 13.48 -5.45
C LEU A 211 -25.71 12.08 -5.05
N TYR A 212 -25.18 11.56 -3.95
CA TYR A 212 -25.47 10.24 -3.42
C TYR A 212 -25.93 10.35 -1.97
N PRO A 213 -27.16 10.83 -1.71
CA PRO A 213 -27.68 10.90 -0.36
C PRO A 213 -27.83 9.49 0.19
N VAL A 214 -26.87 9.10 1.03
CA VAL A 214 -26.91 7.81 1.72
C VAL A 214 -28.13 7.83 2.64
N GLU A 215 -29.17 7.10 2.30
CA GLU A 215 -30.33 6.90 3.18
C GLU A 215 -29.82 6.34 4.51
N LYS A 216 -29.76 7.20 5.53
CA LYS A 216 -29.50 6.94 6.96
C LYS A 216 -29.39 5.45 7.35
N ARG A 217 -28.34 4.75 6.91
CA ARG A 217 -27.98 3.43 7.41
C ARG A 217 -26.84 3.66 8.38
N SER A 218 -27.26 3.80 9.64
CA SER A 218 -26.46 3.95 10.86
C SER A 218 -25.86 5.33 11.11
N ALA A 219 -26.74 6.32 11.25
CA ALA A 219 -26.49 7.65 11.85
C ALA A 219 -26.06 7.62 13.35
N SER A 220 -25.51 6.51 13.85
CA SER A 220 -25.11 6.36 15.26
C SER A 220 -23.61 6.55 15.51
N LYS A 221 -22.75 6.60 14.49
CA LYS A 221 -21.28 6.67 14.69
C LYS A 221 -20.56 7.89 14.09
N ASN A 222 -21.19 8.67 13.21
CA ASN A 222 -20.56 9.82 12.53
C ASN A 222 -20.38 11.09 13.39
N LYS A 223 -20.39 10.99 14.73
CA LYS A 223 -20.34 12.15 15.63
C LYS A 223 -18.92 12.53 16.10
N LEU A 224 -17.87 11.81 15.67
CA LEU A 224 -16.51 11.95 16.20
C LEU A 224 -15.49 12.65 15.28
N PHE A 225 -15.82 12.96 14.02
CA PHE A 225 -14.78 13.23 13.02
C PHE A 225 -14.51 14.72 12.70
N LEU A 226 -14.99 15.66 13.52
CA LEU A 226 -14.71 17.10 13.32
C LEU A 226 -13.52 17.66 14.12
N ASN A 227 -12.85 16.84 14.94
CA ASN A 227 -11.69 17.27 15.73
C ASN A 227 -10.56 16.26 15.58
N TYR A 228 -9.69 16.44 14.59
CA TYR A 228 -8.42 15.71 14.53
C TYR A 228 -7.33 16.64 14.00
N ASP A 229 -6.33 16.92 14.83
CA ASP A 229 -5.16 17.70 14.44
C ASP A 229 -4.18 16.81 13.64
N GLY A 230 -3.49 17.40 12.67
CA GLY A 230 -2.61 16.66 11.75
C GLY A 230 -1.31 16.13 12.37
N GLN A 231 -1.16 16.12 13.70
CA GLN A 231 0.13 15.83 14.33
C GLN A 231 0.45 14.32 14.34
N HIS A 232 -0.56 13.44 14.38
CA HIS A 232 -0.33 12.00 14.43
C HIS A 232 0.22 11.42 13.11
N PHE A 233 -0.18 11.98 11.96
CA PHE A 233 0.32 11.54 10.65
C PHE A 233 1.76 12.01 10.40
N SER A 234 2.13 13.19 10.91
CA SER A 234 3.51 13.68 10.85
C SER A 234 4.47 12.75 11.59
N SER A 235 4.06 12.22 12.76
CA SER A 235 4.89 11.28 13.52
C SER A 235 5.11 9.95 12.81
N LEU A 236 4.09 9.38 12.14
CA LEU A 236 4.21 8.13 11.38
C LEU A 236 5.10 8.31 10.13
N TRP A 237 4.99 9.46 9.46
CA TRP A 237 5.84 9.85 8.33
C TRP A 237 7.31 10.05 8.70
N GLU A 238 7.58 10.51 9.92
CA GLU A 238 8.93 10.71 10.45
C GLU A 238 9.58 9.42 10.98
N THR A 239 8.79 8.49 11.56
CA THR A 239 9.31 7.22 12.08
C THR A 239 9.47 6.14 11.02
N HIS A 240 8.69 6.20 9.93
CA HIS A 240 8.75 5.28 8.80
C HIS A 240 8.61 6.04 7.47
N PRO A 241 9.61 6.86 7.09
CA PRO A 241 9.58 7.50 5.78
C PRO A 241 9.54 6.40 4.70
N PRO A 242 8.63 6.47 3.71
CA PRO A 242 8.66 5.53 2.60
C PRO A 242 10.04 5.59 1.95
N ASP A 243 10.66 4.42 1.78
CA ASP A 243 12.01 4.29 1.24
C ASP A 243 12.13 5.15 -0.02
N LYS A 244 13.05 6.13 0.01
CA LYS A 244 13.31 7.04 -1.11
C LYS A 244 13.68 6.31 -2.40
N GLU A 245 14.00 5.02 -2.32
CA GLU A 245 14.33 4.13 -3.42
C GLU A 245 13.11 3.44 -4.07
N ALA A 246 11.94 3.43 -3.40
CA ALA A 246 10.68 2.95 -4.00
C ALA A 246 10.03 4.01 -4.91
N PHE A 247 10.46 5.27 -4.80
CA PHE A 247 10.24 6.28 -5.83
C PHE A 247 11.38 6.17 -6.83
N VAL A 248 11.05 5.87 -8.08
CA VAL A 248 11.99 5.78 -9.22
C VAL A 248 13.11 6.82 -9.06
N ASP A 249 14.32 6.31 -8.81
CA ASP A 249 15.54 7.08 -8.65
C ASP A 249 15.76 7.90 -9.95
N GLY A 250 15.35 9.17 -9.94
CA GLY A 250 15.38 10.03 -11.13
C GLY A 250 14.33 11.14 -11.21
N LEU A 251 13.20 11.09 -10.50
CA LEU A 251 12.20 12.17 -10.60
C LEU A 251 12.55 13.44 -9.81
N ALA A 252 13.53 13.38 -8.91
CA ALA A 252 13.97 14.54 -8.12
C ALA A 252 15.04 15.40 -8.82
N LYS A 253 15.60 14.96 -9.97
CA LYS A 253 16.67 15.70 -10.66
C LYS A 253 16.51 15.68 -12.18
N GLY A 254 15.64 16.57 -12.67
CA GLY A 254 15.76 17.12 -14.02
C GLY A 254 14.65 16.73 -15.00
N ARG A 255 13.87 17.74 -15.42
CA ARG A 255 13.11 17.87 -16.68
C ARG A 255 12.18 16.73 -17.15
N GLY A 256 12.00 15.65 -16.40
CA GLY A 256 11.09 14.55 -16.76
C GLY A 256 9.61 14.93 -16.67
N PHE A 257 9.24 15.79 -15.72
CA PHE A 257 7.88 16.31 -15.59
C PHE A 257 7.47 17.20 -16.77
N GLU A 258 8.40 17.96 -17.35
CA GLU A 258 8.12 18.85 -18.48
C GLU A 258 7.81 18.05 -19.77
N LEU A 259 8.50 16.93 -19.99
CA LEU A 259 8.31 16.09 -21.18
C LEU A 259 7.02 15.23 -21.15
N LEU A 260 6.51 14.90 -19.95
CA LEU A 260 5.22 14.20 -19.80
C LEU A 260 4.02 15.12 -20.08
N LEU A 261 4.20 16.44 -19.99
CA LEU A 261 3.14 17.44 -20.12
C LEU A 261 3.10 18.13 -21.49
N GLU A 262 4.13 17.95 -22.34
CA GLU A 262 4.16 18.54 -23.69
C GLU A 262 3.18 17.89 -24.69
N SER A 263 2.76 16.65 -24.42
CA SER A 263 1.83 15.92 -25.29
C SER A 263 0.34 16.20 -25.00
N ASP A 264 0.04 16.90 -23.91
CA ASP A 264 -1.33 17.23 -23.52
C ASP A 264 -1.73 18.63 -24.07
N LYS A 265 -2.65 18.63 -25.03
CA LYS A 265 -3.17 19.86 -25.66
C LYS A 265 -3.90 20.77 -24.67
N ASN A 266 -4.26 20.29 -23.48
CA ASN A 266 -4.90 21.07 -22.43
C ASN A 266 -3.91 21.83 -21.52
N PHE A 267 -2.62 21.51 -21.56
CA PHE A 267 -1.62 22.16 -20.69
C PHE A 267 -1.37 23.63 -21.06
N ARG A 268 -1.64 24.03 -22.32
CA ARG A 268 -1.50 25.43 -22.77
C ARG A 268 -2.58 26.38 -22.21
N PHE A 269 -3.62 25.87 -21.54
CA PHE A 269 -4.68 26.69 -20.94
C PHE A 269 -4.38 27.10 -19.47
N LEU A 270 -3.38 26.49 -18.83
CA LEU A 270 -3.02 26.77 -17.43
C LEU A 270 -2.07 27.96 -17.26
N HIS A 271 -1.42 28.43 -18.34
CA HIS A 271 -0.50 29.57 -18.30
C HIS A 271 -1.16 30.92 -18.66
N SER A 272 -2.46 30.96 -18.92
CA SER A 272 -3.19 32.21 -19.20
C SER A 272 -3.83 32.86 -17.96
N PHE A 273 -3.70 32.26 -16.77
CA PHE A 273 -4.20 32.85 -15.53
C PHE A 273 -3.06 33.51 -14.74
N PRO A 274 -3.22 34.79 -14.34
CA PRO A 274 -2.25 35.43 -13.46
C PRO A 274 -2.22 34.69 -12.11
N PRO A 275 -1.05 34.62 -11.43
CA PRO A 275 -0.93 33.98 -10.12
C PRO A 275 -1.95 34.53 -9.14
N ALA A 276 -2.61 33.65 -8.37
CA ALA A 276 -3.67 33.97 -7.42
C ALA A 276 -3.22 34.82 -6.19
N ALA A 277 -2.09 35.50 -6.27
CA ALA A 277 -1.51 36.30 -5.18
C ALA A 277 -1.78 37.82 -5.29
N THR A 278 -2.69 38.28 -6.15
CA THR A 278 -2.94 39.73 -6.33
C THR A 278 -4.42 40.15 -6.36
N ILE A 279 -5.31 39.49 -5.60
CA ILE A 279 -6.71 39.95 -5.42
C ILE A 279 -7.10 40.01 -3.93
N ALA A 280 -6.25 40.61 -3.10
CA ALA A 280 -6.60 40.92 -1.72
C ALA A 280 -5.98 42.26 -1.26
N GLU A 281 -6.31 43.37 -1.94
CA GLU A 281 -6.27 44.71 -1.36
C GLU A 281 -7.42 45.58 -1.89
N LYS A 282 -8.46 45.70 -1.07
CA LYS A 282 -9.27 46.91 -0.89
C LYS A 282 -9.61 47.04 0.58
#